data_AF-Q4PIZ5-F1
#
_entry.id   AF-Q4PIZ5-F1
#
_cell.length_a   1.000
_cell.length_b   1.000
_cell.length_c   1.000
_cell.angle_alpha   90.00
_cell.angle_beta   90.00
_cell.angle_gamma   90.00
#
_symmetry.space_group_name_H-M   'P 1'
#
loop_
_entity.id
_entity.type
_entity.pdbx_description
1 polymer ?
#
loop_
_entity_poly.entity_id
_entity_poly.type
_entity_poly.pdbx_seq_one_letter_code
_entity_poly.pdbx_strand_id
1 'polypeptide(L)'
;MQLIIINTLLGIFSSNLLCTIYTQTGDWSLYLTSCIIALYEIISYISYNQFIKKTHKNIINCFNGFKIGLIYGLYLDAFKLGS
;
A
#
# COMPACT_ATOMS: atom_id res chain seq x y z
N MET A 1 8.36 -14.39 10.56
CA MET A 1 7.28 -14.97 9.74
C MET A 1 5.90 -14.52 10.18
N GLN A 2 5.48 -14.76 11.43
CA GLN A 2 4.15 -14.35 11.92
C GLN A 2 3.86 -12.85 11.77
N LEU A 3 4.79 -11.98 12.18
CA LEU A 3 4.66 -10.51 12.02
C LEU A 3 4.50 -10.05 10.56
N ILE A 4 5.11 -10.75 9.61
CA ILE A 4 5.02 -10.41 8.18
C ILE A 4 3.62 -10.74 7.68
N ILE A 5 3.09 -11.92 8.03
CA ILE A 5 1.75 -12.37 7.64
C ILE A 5 0.68 -11.42 8.19
N ILE A 6 0.80 -11.02 9.46
CA ILE A 6 -0.10 -10.05 10.08
C ILE A 6 -0.06 -8.71 9.33
N ASN A 7 1.14 -8.20 9.03
CA ASN A 7 1.28 -6.96 8.27
C ASN A 7 0.72 -7.07 6.85
N THR A 8 0.88 -8.21 6.18
CA THR A 8 0.31 -8.44 4.84
C THR A 8 -1.22 -8.48 4.87
N LEU A 9 -1.81 -9.15 5.86
CA LEU A 9 -3.27 -9.15 6.07
C LEU A 9 -3.79 -7.74 6.36
N LEU A 10 -3.12 -7.01 7.25
CA LEU A 10 -3.43 -5.60 7.53
C LEU A 10 -3.39 -4.74 6.25
N GLY A 11 -2.39 -4.95 5.40
CA GLY A 11 -2.29 -4.27 4.10
C GLY A 11 -3.49 -4.54 3.19
N ILE A 12 -3.95 -5.79 3.13
CA ILE A 12 -5.13 -6.17 2.34
C ILE A 12 -6.41 -5.51 2.88
N PHE A 13 -6.60 -5.50 4.21
CA PHE A 13 -7.76 -4.81 4.80
C PHE A 13 -7.73 -3.30 4.54
N SER A 14 -6.57 -2.66 4.67
CA SER A 14 -6.42 -1.23 4.36
C SER A 14 -6.72 -0.93 2.89
N SER A 15 -6.31 -1.80 1.98
CA SER A 15 -6.65 -1.68 0.56
C SER A 15 -8.16 -1.67 0.32
N ASN A 16 -8.89 -2.63 0.89
CA ASN A 16 -10.34 -2.69 0.71
C ASN A 16 -11.02 -1.42 1.25
N LEU A 17 -10.57 -0.91 2.40
CA LEU A 17 -11.08 0.34 2.95
C LEU A 17 -10.81 1.52 1.99
N LEU A 18 -9.59 1.64 1.47
CA LEU A 18 -9.23 2.66 0.48
C LEU A 18 -10.11 2.56 -0.77
N CYS A 19 -10.35 1.35 -1.28
CA CYS A 19 -11.22 1.13 -2.42
C CYS A 19 -12.66 1.60 -2.14
N THR A 20 -13.21 1.29 -0.96
CA THR A 20 -14.57 1.76 -0.60
C THR A 20 -14.67 3.28 -0.51
N ILE A 21 -13.66 3.94 0.07
CA ILE A 21 -13.61 5.41 0.15
C ILE A 21 -13.51 6.02 -1.25
N TYR A 22 -12.70 5.45 -2.12
CA TYR A 22 -12.52 5.92 -3.50
C TYR A 22 -13.82 5.77 -4.31
N THR A 23 -14.49 4.62 -4.21
CA THR A 23 -15.75 4.37 -4.93
C THR A 23 -16.89 5.27 -4.42
N GLN A 24 -16.93 5.60 -3.13
CA GLN A 24 -17.95 6.50 -2.57
C GLN A 24 -17.74 7.98 -2.96
N THR A 25 -16.51 8.39 -3.27
CA THR A 25 -16.15 9.80 -3.53
C THR A 25 -15.93 10.10 -5.02
N GLY A 26 -16.41 9.22 -5.91
CA GLY A 26 -16.03 9.06 -7.33
C GLY A 26 -15.78 10.30 -8.19
N ASP A 27 -16.35 11.46 -7.85
CA ASP A 27 -16.11 12.74 -8.55
C ASP A 27 -14.70 13.32 -8.32
N TRP A 28 -14.05 13.00 -7.20
CA TRP A 28 -12.70 13.49 -6.85
C TRP A 28 -11.58 12.50 -7.20
N SER A 29 -11.92 11.46 -7.97
CA SER A 29 -11.05 10.35 -8.36
C SER A 29 -9.69 10.81 -8.91
N LEU A 30 -9.66 11.86 -9.73
CA LEU A 30 -8.45 12.35 -10.39
C LEU A 30 -7.45 13.00 -9.40
N TYR A 31 -7.95 13.74 -8.41
CA TYR A 31 -7.13 14.34 -7.35
C TYR A 31 -6.61 13.29 -6.35
N LEU A 32 -7.43 12.28 -6.05
CA LEU A 32 -7.03 11.17 -5.18
C LEU A 32 -5.95 10.31 -5.84
N THR A 33 -6.08 10.02 -7.13
CA THR A 33 -5.08 9.23 -7.87
C THR A 33 -3.71 9.93 -7.90
N SER A 34 -3.66 11.25 -8.13
CA SER A 34 -2.40 11.99 -8.10
C SER A 34 -1.75 12.02 -6.71
N CYS A 35 -2.56 12.15 -5.65
CA CYS A 35 -2.10 12.08 -4.27
C CYS A 35 -1.51 10.68 -3.94
N ILE A 36 -2.18 9.61 -4.35
CA ILE A 36 -1.70 8.23 -4.16
C ILE A 36 -0.38 8.00 -4.89
N ILE A 37 -0.23 8.50 -6.12
CA ILE A 37 1.02 8.40 -6.90
C ILE A 37 2.15 9.15 -6.19
N ALA A 38 1.90 10.38 -5.73
CA ALA A 38 2.89 11.17 -5.00
C ALA A 38 3.33 10.49 -3.70
N LEU A 39 2.39 9.93 -2.93
CA LEU A 39 2.70 9.16 -1.73
C LEU A 39 3.52 7.90 -2.06
N TYR A 40 3.19 7.19 -3.14
CA TYR A 40 3.94 6.02 -3.57
C TYR A 40 5.38 6.37 -3.97
N GLU A 41 5.58 7.49 -4.66
CA GLU A 41 6.90 8.00 -5.03
C GLU A 41 7.72 8.40 -3.78
N ILE A 42 7.11 9.09 -2.82
CA ILE A 42 7.74 9.43 -1.53
C ILE A 42 8.15 8.18 -0.77
N ILE A 43 7.28 7.18 -0.67
CA ILE A 43 7.58 5.90 0.01
C ILE A 43 8.72 5.18 -0.73
N SER A 44 8.72 5.21 -2.06
CA SER A 44 9.75 4.58 -2.87
C SER A 44 11.10 5.29 -2.73
N TYR A 45 11.11 6.62 -2.72
CA TYR A 45 12.28 7.43 -2.42
C TYR A 45 12.84 7.12 -1.03
N ILE A 46 11.99 7.09 0.01
CA ILE A 46 12.39 6.76 1.38
C ILE A 46 12.97 5.33 1.44
N SER A 47 12.34 4.37 0.76
CA SER A 47 12.82 2.98 0.73
C SER A 47 14.15 2.84 0.01
N TYR A 48 14.38 3.57 -1.09
CA TYR A 48 15.64 3.56 -1.82
C TYR A 48 16.73 4.32 -1.06
N ASN A 49 16.42 5.44 -0.40
CA ASN A 49 17.40 6.20 0.35
C ASN A 49 17.83 5.52 1.67
N GLN A 50 17.12 4.45 2.08
CA GLN A 50 17.46 3.63 3.25
C GLN A 50 18.60 2.62 3.02
N PHE A 51 19.37 2.76 1.94
CA PHE A 51 20.59 1.96 1.65
C PHE A 51 21.64 1.92 2.78
N ILE A 52 21.49 2.71 3.86
CA ILE A 52 22.46 2.84 4.96
C ILE A 52 22.07 2.13 6.27
N LYS A 53 20.82 1.65 6.48
CA LYS A 53 20.37 1.23 7.83
C LYS A 53 20.22 -0.29 8.01
N LYS A 54 21.34 -0.99 8.21
CA LYS A 54 21.41 -2.37 8.76
C LYS A 54 20.70 -2.54 10.12
N THR A 55 20.32 -1.45 10.80
CA THR A 55 19.86 -1.43 12.20
C THR A 55 18.37 -1.71 12.41
N HIS A 56 17.50 -1.53 11.41
CA HIS A 56 16.04 -1.68 11.57
C HIS A 56 15.40 -2.68 10.62
N LYS A 57 16.10 -3.79 10.34
CA LYS A 57 15.62 -4.85 9.43
C LYS A 57 14.19 -5.32 9.74
N ASN A 58 13.81 -5.47 11.02
CA ASN A 58 12.46 -5.94 11.37
C ASN A 58 11.36 -4.94 11.02
N ILE A 59 11.57 -3.65 11.29
CA ILE A 59 10.58 -2.60 10.98
C ILE A 59 10.43 -2.46 9.47
N ILE A 60 11.55 -2.49 8.74
CA ILE A 60 11.56 -2.47 7.28
C ILE A 60 10.81 -3.68 6.71
N ASN A 61 11.02 -4.89 7.27
CA ASN A 61 10.32 -6.09 6.82
C ASN A 61 8.81 -6.03 7.11
N CYS A 62 8.40 -5.44 8.24
CA CYS A 62 7.00 -5.19 8.54
C CYS A 62 6.37 -4.21 7.53
N PHE A 63 7.03 -3.08 7.25
CA PHE A 63 6.57 -2.12 6.24
C PHE A 63 6.50 -2.73 4.84
N ASN A 64 7.48 -3.56 4.46
CA ASN A 64 7.46 -4.28 3.19
C ASN A 64 6.29 -5.27 3.12
N GLY A 65 6.05 -6.05 4.18
CA GLY A 65 4.91 -6.98 4.23
C GLY A 65 3.56 -6.26 4.08
N PHE A 66 3.42 -5.09 4.71
CA PHE A 66 2.24 -4.24 4.58
C PHE A 66 2.10 -3.67 3.16
N LYS A 67 3.19 -3.16 2.58
CA LYS A 67 3.22 -2.61 1.22
C LYS A 67 2.80 -3.66 0.18
N ILE A 68 3.30 -4.88 0.30
CA ILE A 68 2.94 -6.01 -0.57
C ILE A 68 1.44 -6.33 -0.45
N GLY A 69 0.92 -6.41 0.78
CA GLY A 69 -0.50 -6.67 1.02
C GLY A 69 -1.41 -5.58 0.44
N LEU A 70 -1.02 -4.32 0.57
CA LEU A 70 -1.78 -3.17 0.07
C LEU A 70 -1.85 -3.16 -1.47
N ILE A 71 -0.71 -3.34 -2.14
CA ILE A 71 -0.66 -3.40 -3.62
C ILE A 71 -1.47 -4.59 -4.15
N TYR A 72 -1.33 -5.76 -3.51
CA TYR A 72 -2.08 -6.95 -3.91
C TYR A 72 -3.58 -6.79 -3.72
N GLY A 73 -4.02 -6.19 -2.61
CA GLY A 73 -5.43 -5.87 -2.38
C GLY A 73 -6.00 -4.93 -3.44
N LEU A 74 -5.26 -3.86 -3.78
CA LEU A 74 -5.74 -2.86 -4.74
C LEU A 74 -5.85 -3.47 -6.14
N TYR A 75 -4.91 -4.35 -6.50
CA TYR A 75 -4.95 -5.08 -7.76
C TYR A 75 -6.16 -6.03 -7.83
N LEU A 76 -6.46 -6.76 -6.76
CA LEU A 76 -7.63 -7.64 -6.70
C LEU A 76 -8.94 -6.87 -6.84
N ASP A 77 -9.08 -5.73 -6.16
CA ASP A 77 -10.30 -4.93 -6.26
C ASP A 77 -10.44 -4.26 -7.63
N ALA A 78 -9.35 -3.79 -8.24
CA ALA A 78 -9.35 -3.31 -9.62
C ALA A 78 -9.76 -4.42 -10.61
N PHE A 79 -9.29 -5.66 -10.38
CA PHE A 79 -9.69 -6.81 -11.21
C PHE A 79 -11.19 -7.11 -11.10
N LYS A 80 -11.78 -6.98 -9.91
CA LYS A 80 -13.24 -7.15 -9.70
C LYS A 80 -14.08 -6.10 -10.40
N LEU A 81 -13.58 -4.86 -10.50
CA LEU A 81 -14.28 -3.74 -11.13
C LEU A 81 -14.12 -3.71 -12.66
N GLY A 82 -13.09 -4.40 -13.19
CA GLY A 82 -12.78 -4.46 -14.62
C GLY A 82 -13.38 -5.65 -15.38
N SER A 83 -14.16 -6.52 -14.73
CA SER A 83 -14.93 -7.63 -15.33
C SER A 83 -16.42 -7.30 -15.40
#